data_AF-A0A349SWM9-F1
#
_entry.id   AF-A0A349SWM9-F1
#
_cell.length_a   1.000
_cell.length_b   1.000
_cell.length_c   1.000
_cell.angle_alpha   90.00
_cell.angle_beta   90.00
_cell.angle_gamma   90.00
#
_symmetry.space_group_name_H-M   'P 1'
#
loop_
_entity.id
_entity.type
_entity.pdbx_description
1 polymer ?
#
loop_
_entity_poly.entity_id
_entity_poly.type
_entity_poly.pdbx_seq_one_letter_code
_entity_poly.pdbx_strand_id
1 'polypeptide(L)'
;PGLAGGILFAISWAFAGMSVIGQPHIMVRFMALDDQSRMLRARAWYYLWFLAFYAMATGVGMLSRVYLGDPAAFDAELALPTMAQELFPPVLVGLVLAGIFAATLSTADSLILSCSAALTHDVLPHNIENTREIKMVTAVVCALALGWALLNRESVFSLVILAWSGLASAFAPLLLVLCFGLRPSQRLSIIAVVVGFLVSLVWRFAGLHGAVYEGMPAIIAGLAVLLVGVRLNASSTAVS
;
A
#
# COMPACT_ATOMS: atom_id res chain seq x y z
N PRO A 1 -0.52 -11.45 23.09
CA PRO A 1 -0.82 -10.80 24.39
C PRO A 1 0.48 -10.65 25.20
N GLY A 2 0.55 -9.66 26.10
CA GLY A 2 1.77 -9.34 26.84
C GLY A 2 2.80 -8.53 26.05
N LEU A 3 3.91 -8.17 26.70
CA LEU A 3 4.96 -7.30 26.17
C LEU A 3 5.53 -7.81 24.84
N ALA A 4 5.74 -9.13 24.74
CA ALA A 4 6.24 -9.78 23.52
C ALA A 4 5.28 -9.63 22.33
N GLY A 5 3.97 -9.72 22.57
CA GLY A 5 2.95 -9.50 21.53
C GLY A 5 2.92 -8.05 21.06
N GLY A 6 3.06 -7.08 21.98
CA GLY A 6 3.14 -5.66 21.64
C GLY A 6 4.39 -5.33 20.82
N ILE A 7 5.54 -5.89 21.17
CA ILE A 7 6.79 -5.74 20.42
C ILE A 7 6.66 -6.35 19.02
N LEU A 8 6.11 -7.57 18.92
CA LEU A 8 5.91 -8.23 17.63
C LEU A 8 4.96 -7.44 16.73
N PHE A 9 3.87 -6.91 17.29
CA PHE A 9 2.95 -6.03 16.59
C PHE A 9 3.69 -4.80 16.04
N ALA A 10 4.44 -4.09 16.89
CA ALA A 10 5.18 -2.90 16.50
C ALA A 10 6.22 -3.17 15.40
N ILE A 11 6.98 -4.27 15.52
CA ILE A 11 7.95 -4.68 14.51
C ILE A 11 7.24 -5.02 13.20
N SER A 12 6.14 -5.79 13.25
CA SER A 12 5.41 -6.17 12.05
C SER A 12 4.84 -4.95 11.31
N TRP A 13 4.31 -3.96 12.05
CA TRP A 13 3.80 -2.73 11.46
C TRP A 13 4.91 -1.79 10.96
N ALA A 14 6.14 -1.89 11.47
CA ALA A 14 7.28 -1.20 10.87
C ALA A 14 7.54 -1.65 9.42
N PHE A 15 7.27 -2.93 9.10
CA PHE A 15 7.31 -3.42 7.71
C PHE A 15 6.21 -2.79 6.84
N ALA A 16 5.07 -2.40 7.41
CA ALA A 16 4.05 -1.66 6.67
C ALA A 16 4.55 -0.27 6.25
N GLY A 17 5.44 0.35 7.03
CA GLY A 17 6.15 1.58 6.64
C GLY A 17 7.15 1.34 5.49
N MET A 18 7.93 0.26 5.56
CA MET A 18 8.87 -0.11 4.47
C MET A 18 8.15 -0.49 3.17
N SER A 19 6.90 -0.92 3.26
CA SER A 19 6.06 -1.33 2.13
C SER A 19 5.82 -0.21 1.11
N VAL A 20 6.03 1.07 1.49
CA VAL A 20 5.98 2.22 0.57
C VAL A 20 6.91 2.04 -0.64
N ILE A 21 8.08 1.41 -0.45
CA ILE A 21 9.07 1.20 -1.52
C ILE A 21 8.52 0.29 -2.61
N GLY A 22 7.64 -0.65 -2.25
CA GLY A 22 7.01 -1.56 -3.20
C GLY A 22 5.82 -0.98 -3.96
N GLN A 23 5.53 0.32 -3.80
CA GLN A 23 4.38 0.99 -4.42
C GLN A 23 4.82 1.80 -5.67
N PRO A 24 4.57 1.32 -6.90
CA PRO A 24 5.05 1.99 -8.11
C PRO A 24 4.49 3.42 -8.26
N HIS A 25 3.20 3.60 -7.96
CA HIS A 25 2.51 4.89 -8.06
C HIS A 25 3.07 5.97 -7.11
N ILE A 26 3.70 5.57 -6.01
CA ILE A 26 4.41 6.49 -5.10
C ILE A 26 5.83 6.72 -5.62
N MET A 27 6.53 5.67 -6.02
CA MET A 27 7.92 5.74 -6.49
C MET A 27 8.08 6.63 -7.73
N VAL A 28 7.16 6.56 -8.69
CA VAL A 28 7.20 7.40 -9.90
C VAL A 28 7.17 8.90 -9.56
N ARG A 29 6.49 9.30 -8.47
CA ARG A 29 6.48 10.70 -8.02
C ARG A 29 7.83 11.16 -7.48
N PHE A 30 8.57 10.26 -6.83
CA PHE A 30 9.94 10.55 -6.39
C PHE A 30 10.93 10.55 -7.57
N MET A 31 10.68 9.75 -8.61
CA MET A 31 11.49 9.74 -9.84
C MET A 31 11.33 11.02 -10.66
N ALA A 32 10.19 11.71 -10.54
CA ALA A 32 9.93 12.99 -11.21
C ALA A 32 10.62 14.21 -10.54
N LEU A 33 11.41 14.01 -9.48
CA LEU A 33 12.15 15.09 -8.83
C LEU A 33 13.41 15.42 -9.63
N ASP A 34 13.47 16.63 -10.20
CA ASP A 34 14.56 17.09 -11.07
C ASP A 34 15.92 17.30 -10.35
N ASP A 35 15.91 17.52 -9.03
CA ASP A 35 17.07 18.06 -8.31
C ASP A 35 17.29 17.37 -6.96
N GLN A 36 18.40 16.64 -6.86
CA GLN A 36 18.79 15.92 -5.63
C GLN A 36 19.06 16.87 -4.46
N SER A 37 19.47 18.12 -4.71
CA SER A 37 19.75 19.10 -3.64
C SER A 37 18.48 19.49 -2.87
N ARG A 38 17.30 19.34 -3.50
CA ARG A 38 15.99 19.62 -2.90
C ARG A 38 15.33 18.40 -2.27
N MET A 39 15.93 17.22 -2.39
CA MET A 39 15.39 15.97 -1.85
C MET A 39 15.17 16.04 -0.34
N LEU A 40 16.10 16.64 0.43
CA LEU A 40 15.95 16.79 1.88
C LEU A 40 14.74 17.65 2.24
N ARG A 41 14.50 18.73 1.49
CA ARG A 41 13.35 19.61 1.71
C ARG A 41 12.04 18.91 1.33
N ALA A 42 12.02 18.19 0.21
CA ALA A 42 10.86 17.40 -0.22
C ALA A 42 10.50 16.32 0.81
N ARG A 43 11.51 15.59 1.33
CA ARG A 43 11.33 14.62 2.42
C ARG A 43 10.81 15.27 3.69
N ALA A 44 11.36 16.41 4.10
CA ALA A 44 10.91 17.12 5.29
C ALA A 44 9.44 17.51 5.18
N TRP A 45 9.01 18.09 4.05
CA TRP A 45 7.61 18.42 3.80
C TRP A 45 6.70 17.19 3.80
N TYR A 46 7.13 16.11 3.14
CA TYR A 46 6.38 14.86 3.10
C TYR A 46 6.16 14.29 4.50
N TYR A 47 7.22 14.13 5.30
CA TYR A 47 7.13 13.55 6.63
C TYR A 47 6.45 14.48 7.64
N LEU A 48 6.59 15.80 7.51
CA LEU A 48 5.90 16.78 8.36
C LEU A 48 4.39 16.63 8.22
N TRP A 49 3.88 16.67 6.98
CA TRP A 49 2.45 16.52 6.73
C TRP A 49 1.97 15.11 7.03
N PHE A 50 2.74 14.07 6.68
CA PHE A 50 2.41 12.70 7.03
C PHE A 50 2.18 12.54 8.53
N LEU A 51 3.14 12.99 9.37
CA LEU A 51 3.03 12.89 10.82
C LEU A 51 1.86 13.71 11.37
N ALA A 52 1.65 14.93 10.87
CA ALA A 52 0.55 15.78 11.29
C ALA A 52 -0.82 15.13 10.99
N PHE A 53 -1.04 14.67 9.76
CA PHE A 53 -2.29 14.00 9.37
C PHE A 53 -2.50 12.70 10.13
N TYR A 54 -1.45 11.90 10.32
CA TYR A 54 -1.55 10.64 11.07
C TYR A 54 -1.91 10.88 12.54
N ALA A 55 -1.30 11.88 13.17
CA ALA A 55 -1.60 12.26 14.55
C ALA A 55 -3.05 12.76 14.68
N MET A 56 -3.52 13.61 13.76
CA MET A 56 -4.90 14.10 13.74
C MET A 56 -5.91 12.97 13.54
N ALA A 57 -5.71 12.11 12.53
CA ALA A 57 -6.61 11.00 12.24
C ALA A 57 -6.67 9.99 13.39
N THR A 58 -5.52 9.65 13.97
CA THR A 58 -5.46 8.77 15.16
C THR A 58 -6.14 9.42 16.35
N GLY A 59 -5.91 10.72 16.58
CA GLY A 59 -6.54 11.49 17.65
C GLY A 59 -8.06 11.49 17.53
N VAL A 60 -8.61 11.73 16.34
CA VAL A 60 -10.05 11.66 16.09
C VAL A 60 -10.59 10.25 16.31
N GLY A 61 -9.88 9.21 15.84
CA GLY A 61 -10.27 7.82 16.08
C GLY A 61 -10.26 7.41 17.55
N MET A 62 -9.35 7.97 18.36
CA MET A 62 -9.35 7.76 19.81
C MET A 62 -10.48 8.52 20.50
N LEU A 63 -10.74 9.77 20.11
CA LEU A 63 -11.81 10.59 20.66
C LEU A 63 -13.19 10.03 20.31
N SER A 64 -13.38 9.51 19.10
CA SER A 64 -14.65 8.88 18.70
C SER A 64 -14.98 7.68 19.58
N ARG A 65 -13.96 6.90 19.99
CA ARG A 65 -14.14 5.78 20.93
C ARG A 65 -14.57 6.24 22.33
N VAL A 66 -14.11 7.40 22.79
CA VAL A 66 -14.53 7.95 24.09
C VAL A 66 -15.94 8.52 24.01
N TYR A 67 -16.28 9.17 22.90
CA TYR A 67 -17.54 9.90 22.74
C TYR A 67 -18.72 9.02 22.30
N LEU A 68 -18.52 8.16 21.29
CA LEU A 68 -19.55 7.27 20.72
C LEU A 68 -19.75 5.99 21.54
N GLY A 69 -18.89 5.72 22.53
CA GLY A 69 -18.99 4.55 23.39
C GLY A 69 -18.43 3.27 22.75
N ASP A 70 -19.19 2.18 22.81
CA ASP A 70 -18.68 0.82 22.54
C ASP A 70 -18.21 0.65 21.07
N PRO A 71 -16.92 0.37 20.82
CA PRO A 71 -16.39 0.15 19.47
C PRO A 71 -17.05 -1.00 18.70
N ALA A 72 -17.74 -1.91 19.38
CA ALA A 72 -18.46 -3.01 18.73
C ALA A 72 -19.83 -2.58 18.19
N ALA A 73 -20.33 -1.41 18.61
CA ALA A 73 -21.67 -0.94 18.27
C ALA A 73 -21.73 -0.09 16.98
N PHE A 74 -20.58 0.37 16.47
CA PHE A 74 -20.53 1.23 15.29
C PHE A 74 -19.41 0.87 14.33
N ASP A 75 -19.62 1.16 13.05
CA ASP A 75 -18.60 0.99 12.01
C ASP A 75 -17.49 2.05 12.19
N ALA A 76 -16.26 1.60 12.39
CA ALA A 76 -15.10 2.46 12.57
C ALA A 76 -14.88 3.41 11.39
N GLU A 77 -15.33 3.06 10.18
CA GLU A 77 -15.21 3.91 8.99
C GLU A 77 -16.17 5.11 9.02
N LEU A 78 -17.28 4.98 9.75
CA LEU A 78 -18.26 6.03 9.94
C LEU A 78 -17.96 6.92 11.15
N ALA A 79 -16.88 6.64 11.88
CA ALA A 79 -16.52 7.39 13.08
C ALA A 79 -16.37 8.90 12.83
N LEU A 80 -15.60 9.28 11.81
CA LEU A 80 -15.36 10.69 11.48
C LEU A 80 -16.63 11.40 10.98
N PRO A 81 -17.40 10.86 10.02
CA PRO A 81 -18.70 11.42 9.64
C PRO A 81 -19.69 11.58 10.80
N THR A 82 -19.73 10.61 11.72
CA THR A 82 -20.66 10.63 12.85
C THR A 82 -20.23 11.67 13.88
N MET A 83 -18.93 11.72 14.22
CA MET A 83 -18.39 12.78 15.08
C MET A 83 -18.64 14.17 14.50
N ALA A 84 -18.52 14.34 13.18
CA ALA A 84 -18.80 15.62 12.55
C ALA A 84 -20.28 16.03 12.73
N GLN A 85 -21.22 15.10 12.52
CA GLN A 85 -22.65 15.35 12.69
C GLN A 85 -23.04 15.71 14.12
N GLU A 86 -22.42 15.09 15.12
CA GLU A 86 -22.71 15.34 16.54
C GLU A 86 -22.09 16.65 17.05
N LEU A 87 -20.88 16.99 16.60
CA LEU A 87 -20.10 18.10 17.17
C LEU A 87 -20.21 19.41 16.39
N PHE A 88 -20.61 19.38 15.11
CA PHE A 88 -20.57 20.55 14.24
C PHE A 88 -21.93 21.01 13.72
N PRO A 89 -22.11 22.32 13.45
CA PRO A 89 -23.27 22.83 12.74
C PRO A 89 -23.31 22.31 11.28
N PRO A 90 -24.49 22.26 10.64
CA PRO A 90 -24.69 21.62 9.34
C PRO A 90 -23.73 22.08 8.22
N VAL A 91 -23.35 23.37 8.22
CA VAL A 91 -22.42 23.93 7.23
C VAL A 91 -21.03 23.29 7.35
N LEU A 92 -20.54 23.11 8.57
CA LEU A 92 -19.24 22.50 8.83
C LEU A 92 -19.27 20.98 8.62
N VAL A 93 -20.40 20.33 8.89
CA VAL A 93 -20.61 18.91 8.52
C VAL A 93 -20.45 18.74 7.00
N GLY A 94 -21.12 19.59 6.23
CA GLY A 94 -21.00 19.59 4.77
C GLY A 94 -19.56 19.80 4.30
N LEU A 95 -18.82 20.70 4.94
CA LEU A 95 -17.39 20.93 4.64
C LEU A 95 -16.53 19.69 4.92
N VAL A 96 -16.74 19.02 6.06
CA VAL A 96 -15.99 17.80 6.42
C VAL A 96 -16.30 16.68 5.44
N LEU A 97 -17.57 16.43 5.13
CA LEU A 97 -17.97 15.39 4.17
C LEU A 97 -17.42 15.67 2.77
N ALA A 98 -17.48 16.93 2.31
CA ALA A 98 -16.87 17.35 1.05
C ALA A 98 -15.36 17.08 1.04
N GLY A 99 -14.67 17.34 2.14
CA GLY A 99 -13.25 17.03 2.31
C GLY A 99 -12.94 15.53 2.22
N ILE A 100 -13.74 14.68 2.86
CA ILE A 100 -13.61 13.21 2.80
C ILE A 100 -13.76 12.74 1.35
N PHE A 101 -14.83 13.15 0.66
CA PHE A 101 -15.05 12.78 -0.74
C PHE A 101 -13.94 13.30 -1.66
N ALA A 102 -13.49 14.55 -1.47
CA ALA A 102 -12.41 15.12 -2.26
C ALA A 102 -11.09 14.33 -2.08
N ALA A 103 -10.75 13.96 -0.84
CA ALA A 103 -9.55 13.17 -0.54
C ALA A 103 -9.62 11.78 -1.17
N THR A 104 -10.75 11.07 -1.02
CA THR A 104 -10.97 9.75 -1.61
C THR A 104 -10.91 9.78 -3.13
N LEU A 105 -11.58 10.75 -3.78
CA LEU A 105 -11.58 10.89 -5.24
C LEU A 105 -10.18 11.22 -5.77
N SER A 106 -9.41 12.10 -5.11
CA SER A 106 -8.04 12.43 -5.53
C SER A 106 -7.10 11.20 -5.54
N THR A 107 -7.33 10.27 -4.61
CA THR A 107 -6.57 9.02 -4.51
C THR A 107 -7.05 8.00 -5.53
N ALA A 108 -8.38 7.82 -5.66
CA ALA A 108 -8.98 6.92 -6.64
C ALA A 108 -8.57 7.29 -8.07
N ASP A 109 -8.64 8.57 -8.43
CA ASP A 109 -8.25 9.07 -9.76
C ASP A 109 -6.79 8.74 -10.07
N SER A 110 -5.89 9.00 -9.11
CA SER A 110 -4.45 8.71 -9.27
C SER A 110 -4.19 7.21 -9.47
N LEU A 111 -4.88 6.34 -8.74
CA LEU A 111 -4.69 4.88 -8.82
C LEU A 111 -5.31 4.30 -10.10
N ILE A 112 -6.51 4.75 -10.49
CA ILE A 112 -7.18 4.32 -11.72
C ILE A 112 -6.34 4.72 -12.94
N LEU A 113 -5.82 5.95 -12.98
CA LEU A 113 -4.95 6.40 -14.06
C LEU A 113 -3.64 5.62 -14.10
N SER A 114 -3.03 5.34 -12.93
CA SER A 114 -1.80 4.55 -12.86
C SER A 114 -1.99 3.11 -13.35
N CYS A 115 -3.12 2.48 -12.99
CA CYS A 115 -3.48 1.14 -13.46
C CYS A 115 -3.78 1.12 -14.96
N SER A 116 -4.50 2.13 -15.46
CA SER A 116 -4.77 2.30 -16.88
C SER A 116 -3.48 2.43 -17.69
N ALA A 117 -2.53 3.26 -17.23
CA ALA A 117 -1.23 3.43 -17.87
C ALA A 117 -0.41 2.13 -17.89
N ALA A 118 -0.39 1.37 -16.79
CA ALA A 118 0.29 0.07 -16.73
C ALA A 118 -0.33 -0.93 -17.72
N LEU A 119 -1.65 -0.95 -17.87
CA LEU A 119 -2.32 -1.80 -18.86
C LEU A 119 -2.01 -1.36 -20.29
N THR A 120 -2.03 -0.06 -20.59
CA THR A 120 -1.88 0.45 -21.96
C THR A 120 -0.43 0.47 -22.45
N HIS A 121 0.55 0.58 -21.55
CA HIS A 121 1.97 0.72 -21.89
C HIS A 121 2.85 -0.46 -21.46
N ASP A 122 2.55 -1.16 -20.36
CA ASP A 122 3.44 -2.20 -19.83
C ASP A 122 2.97 -3.63 -20.15
N VAL A 123 1.65 -3.87 -20.19
CA VAL A 123 1.09 -5.21 -20.36
C VAL A 123 0.78 -5.53 -21.83
N LEU A 124 0.32 -4.55 -22.61
CA LEU A 124 -0.05 -4.77 -23.99
C LEU A 124 1.17 -4.84 -24.91
N PRO A 125 1.16 -5.72 -25.94
CA PRO A 125 2.31 -5.93 -26.82
C PRO A 125 2.67 -4.71 -27.67
N HIS A 126 1.75 -3.75 -27.79
CA HIS A 126 1.99 -2.47 -28.47
C HIS A 126 1.49 -1.33 -27.58
N ASN A 127 2.25 -0.25 -27.53
CA ASN A 127 1.85 0.95 -26.80
C ASN A 127 0.60 1.55 -27.45
N ILE A 128 -0.47 1.63 -26.67
CA ILE A 128 -1.67 2.35 -27.10
C ILE A 128 -1.41 3.85 -26.92
N GLU A 129 -1.32 4.59 -28.02
CA GLU A 129 -1.24 6.05 -28.00
C GLU A 129 -2.60 6.72 -28.32
N ASN A 130 -3.58 5.93 -28.77
CA ASN A 130 -4.90 6.44 -29.10
C ASN A 130 -5.69 6.84 -27.85
N THR A 131 -5.98 8.13 -27.71
CA THR A 131 -6.72 8.69 -26.57
C THR A 131 -8.07 8.01 -26.33
N ARG A 132 -8.75 7.53 -27.39
CA ARG A 132 -10.06 6.86 -27.24
C ARG A 132 -9.92 5.50 -26.57
N GLU A 133 -8.88 4.75 -26.91
CA GLU A 133 -8.59 3.43 -26.35
C GLU A 133 -8.12 3.55 -24.89
N ILE A 134 -7.25 4.51 -24.59
CA ILE A 134 -6.82 4.81 -23.21
C ILE A 134 -8.04 5.15 -22.33
N LYS A 135 -8.96 6.01 -22.81
CA LYS A 135 -10.20 6.32 -22.09
C LYS A 135 -11.08 5.09 -21.87
N MET A 136 -11.12 4.17 -22.83
CA MET A 136 -11.86 2.91 -22.71
C MET A 136 -11.25 2.00 -21.64
N VAL A 137 -9.92 1.84 -21.63
CA VAL A 137 -9.21 1.08 -20.59
C VAL A 137 -9.45 1.68 -19.21
N THR A 138 -9.34 3.00 -19.07
CA THR A 138 -9.65 3.70 -17.81
C THR A 138 -11.09 3.44 -17.36
N ALA A 139 -12.07 3.48 -18.27
CA ALA A 139 -13.46 3.19 -17.96
C ALA A 139 -13.67 1.73 -17.52
N VAL A 140 -12.99 0.78 -18.15
CA VAL A 140 -13.02 -0.64 -17.76
C VAL A 140 -12.41 -0.85 -16.39
N VAL A 141 -11.24 -0.26 -16.10
CA VAL A 141 -10.61 -0.32 -14.77
C VAL A 141 -11.55 0.26 -13.70
N CYS A 142 -12.17 1.41 -13.97
CA CYS A 142 -13.14 2.02 -13.07
C CYS A 142 -14.37 1.11 -12.85
N ALA A 143 -14.92 0.51 -13.90
CA ALA A 143 -16.07 -0.41 -13.80
C ALA A 143 -15.73 -1.67 -12.99
N LEU A 144 -14.54 -2.24 -13.17
CA LEU A 144 -14.06 -3.38 -12.39
C LEU A 144 -13.85 -3.02 -10.92
N ALA A 145 -13.25 -1.86 -10.64
CA ALA A 145 -13.06 -1.37 -9.27
C ALA A 145 -14.41 -1.13 -8.58
N LEU A 146 -15.38 -0.52 -9.27
CA LEU A 146 -16.73 -0.32 -8.76
C LEU A 146 -17.44 -1.65 -8.53
N GLY A 147 -17.36 -2.60 -9.47
CA GLY A 147 -17.92 -3.94 -9.32
C GLY A 147 -17.36 -4.66 -8.10
N TRP A 148 -16.04 -4.58 -7.87
CA TRP A 148 -15.41 -5.13 -6.69
C TRP A 148 -15.88 -4.44 -5.40
N ALA A 149 -15.94 -3.11 -5.39
CA ALA A 149 -16.38 -2.33 -4.24
C ALA A 149 -17.83 -2.64 -3.82
N LEU A 150 -18.73 -2.92 -4.78
CA LEU A 150 -20.13 -3.26 -4.51
C LEU A 150 -20.33 -4.70 -4.02
N LEU A 151 -19.43 -5.62 -4.37
CA LEU A 151 -19.52 -7.03 -4.00
C LEU A 151 -18.79 -7.35 -2.68
N ASN A 152 -17.76 -6.58 -2.36
CA ASN A 152 -16.93 -6.81 -1.18
C ASN A 152 -17.62 -6.32 0.10
N ARG A 153 -17.40 -7.03 1.21
CA ARG A 153 -17.96 -6.72 2.54
C ARG A 153 -16.89 -6.47 3.60
N GLU A 154 -15.61 -6.56 3.23
CA GLU A 154 -14.49 -6.21 4.09
C GLU A 154 -14.43 -4.70 4.28
N SER A 155 -13.85 -4.27 5.40
CA SER A 155 -13.56 -2.85 5.61
C SER A 155 -12.58 -2.33 4.57
N VAL A 156 -12.71 -1.06 4.19
CA VAL A 156 -11.74 -0.31 3.38
C VAL A 156 -10.34 -0.46 3.98
N PHE A 157 -10.20 -0.40 5.31
CA PHE A 157 -8.91 -0.64 5.96
C PHE A 157 -8.33 -2.03 5.64
N SER A 158 -9.14 -3.09 5.76
CA SER A 158 -8.71 -4.47 5.47
C SER A 158 -8.25 -4.62 4.02
N LEU A 159 -9.01 -4.05 3.08
CA LEU A 159 -8.73 -4.06 1.64
C LEU A 159 -7.45 -3.28 1.30
N VAL A 160 -7.26 -2.10 1.89
CA VAL A 160 -6.05 -1.29 1.70
C VAL A 160 -4.83 -2.04 2.21
N ILE A 161 -4.90 -2.65 3.40
CA ILE A 161 -3.80 -3.41 3.97
C ILE A 161 -3.44 -4.62 3.10
N LEU A 162 -4.44 -5.31 2.53
CA LEU A 162 -4.22 -6.43 1.60
C LEU A 162 -3.52 -5.98 0.31
N ALA A 163 -4.00 -4.91 -0.33
CA ALA A 163 -3.39 -4.38 -1.54
C ALA A 163 -1.96 -3.87 -1.28
N TRP A 164 -1.78 -3.19 -0.14
CA TRP A 164 -0.50 -2.63 0.28
C TRP A 164 0.54 -3.73 0.56
N SER A 165 0.14 -4.76 1.30
CA SER A 165 1.00 -5.90 1.64
C SER A 165 1.33 -6.77 0.42
N GLY A 166 0.38 -6.97 -0.49
CA GLY A 166 0.57 -7.69 -1.74
C GLY A 166 1.62 -7.03 -2.65
N LEU A 167 1.49 -5.72 -2.90
CA LEU A 167 2.46 -4.98 -3.71
C LEU A 167 3.84 -4.91 -3.03
N ALA A 168 3.86 -4.69 -1.71
CA ALA A 168 5.09 -4.63 -0.96
C ALA A 168 5.86 -5.96 -0.97
N SER A 169 5.16 -7.06 -0.75
CA SER A 169 5.77 -8.39 -0.76
C SER A 169 6.28 -8.81 -2.15
N ALA A 170 5.61 -8.36 -3.21
CA ALA A 170 6.04 -8.57 -4.59
C ALA A 170 7.33 -7.78 -4.91
N PHE A 171 7.34 -6.47 -4.66
CA PHE A 171 8.38 -5.58 -5.20
C PHE A 171 9.45 -5.16 -4.20
N ALA A 172 9.14 -5.00 -2.91
CA ALA A 172 10.09 -4.47 -1.94
C ALA A 172 11.35 -5.37 -1.78
N PRO A 173 11.26 -6.71 -1.71
CA PRO A 173 12.45 -7.56 -1.64
C PRO A 173 13.41 -7.36 -2.81
N LEU A 174 12.87 -7.31 -4.02
CA LEU A 174 13.65 -7.15 -5.24
C LEU A 174 14.32 -5.78 -5.29
N LEU A 175 13.56 -4.71 -5.00
CA LEU A 175 14.08 -3.35 -4.97
C LEU A 175 15.18 -3.16 -3.91
N LEU A 176 15.01 -3.75 -2.72
CA LEU A 176 16.03 -3.72 -1.68
C LEU A 176 17.33 -4.38 -2.14
N VAL A 177 17.25 -5.59 -2.68
CA VAL A 177 18.42 -6.33 -3.19
C VAL A 177 19.14 -5.56 -4.30
N LEU A 178 18.39 -4.96 -5.23
CA LEU A 178 18.94 -4.11 -6.29
C LEU A 178 19.63 -2.86 -5.73
N CYS A 179 19.05 -2.22 -4.70
CA CYS A 179 19.63 -1.05 -4.04
C CYS A 179 20.95 -1.39 -3.30
N PHE A 180 21.07 -2.60 -2.76
CA PHE A 180 22.32 -3.11 -2.19
C PHE A 180 23.37 -3.52 -3.25
N GLY A 181 23.11 -3.28 -4.54
CA GLY A 181 24.04 -3.53 -5.64
C GLY A 181 24.07 -4.98 -6.13
N LEU A 182 23.21 -5.84 -5.59
CA LEU A 182 23.08 -7.23 -6.04
C LEU A 182 22.22 -7.29 -7.30
N ARG A 183 22.64 -8.08 -8.28
CA ARG A 183 21.94 -8.26 -9.57
C ARG A 183 21.46 -9.70 -9.72
N PRO A 184 20.31 -10.07 -9.13
CA PRO A 184 19.74 -11.41 -9.27
C PRO A 184 19.37 -11.69 -10.73
N SER A 185 19.35 -12.97 -11.12
CA SER A 185 18.91 -13.36 -12.46
C SER A 185 17.40 -13.17 -12.63
N GLN A 186 16.94 -12.96 -13.87
CA GLN A 186 15.52 -12.74 -14.17
C GLN A 186 14.62 -13.85 -13.59
N ARG A 187 15.03 -15.12 -13.73
CA ARG A 187 14.28 -16.26 -13.18
C ARG A 187 14.14 -16.16 -11.66
N LEU A 188 15.24 -15.83 -10.97
CA LEU A 188 15.25 -15.69 -9.52
C LEU A 188 14.37 -14.52 -9.06
N SER A 189 14.41 -13.39 -9.77
CA SER A 189 13.56 -12.23 -9.50
C SER A 189 12.08 -12.57 -9.61
N ILE A 190 11.66 -13.27 -10.68
CA ILE A 190 10.27 -13.67 -10.86
C ILE A 190 9.82 -14.62 -9.74
N ILE A 191 10.64 -15.62 -9.39
CA ILE A 191 10.33 -16.55 -8.31
C ILE A 191 10.15 -15.80 -6.99
N ALA A 192 11.03 -14.85 -6.66
CA ALA A 192 10.94 -14.09 -5.43
C ALA A 192 9.67 -13.23 -5.36
N VAL A 193 9.30 -12.56 -6.46
CA VAL A 193 8.06 -11.76 -6.57
C VAL A 193 6.84 -12.65 -6.32
N VAL A 194 6.76 -13.80 -6.99
CA VAL A 194 5.64 -14.73 -6.87
C VAL A 194 5.57 -15.32 -5.46
N VAL A 195 6.71 -15.74 -4.90
CA VAL A 195 6.76 -16.29 -3.53
C VAL A 195 6.33 -15.24 -2.51
N GLY A 196 6.85 -14.00 -2.59
CA GLY A 196 6.45 -12.92 -1.69
C GLY A 196 4.94 -12.69 -1.72
N PHE A 197 4.38 -12.52 -2.92
CA PHE A 197 2.94 -12.30 -3.10
C PHE A 197 2.09 -13.46 -2.57
N LEU A 198 2.45 -14.71 -2.90
CA LEU A 198 1.71 -15.89 -2.42
C LEU A 198 1.79 -16.04 -0.91
N VAL A 199 2.94 -15.77 -0.28
CA VAL A 199 3.07 -15.82 1.19
C VAL A 199 2.16 -14.78 1.84
N SER A 200 2.06 -13.57 1.30
CA SER A 200 1.13 -12.54 1.79
C SER A 200 -0.32 -13.02 1.72
N LEU A 201 -0.75 -13.60 0.59
CA LEU A 201 -2.10 -14.14 0.42
C LEU A 201 -2.39 -15.30 1.37
N VAL A 202 -1.49 -16.28 1.44
CA VAL A 202 -1.64 -17.44 2.34
C VAL A 202 -1.72 -16.98 3.79
N TRP A 203 -0.90 -16.01 4.19
CA TRP A 203 -0.94 -15.45 5.55
C TRP A 203 -2.27 -14.77 5.87
N ARG A 204 -2.81 -14.02 4.90
CA ARG A 204 -4.13 -13.38 5.03
C ARG A 204 -5.24 -14.43 5.16
N PHE A 205 -5.31 -15.39 4.24
CA PHE A 205 -6.36 -16.42 4.21
C PHE A 205 -6.26 -17.41 5.38
N ALA A 206 -5.08 -17.60 5.96
CA ALA A 206 -4.89 -18.37 7.19
C ALA A 206 -5.34 -17.62 8.46
N GLY A 207 -5.80 -16.36 8.35
CA GLY A 207 -6.25 -15.56 9.49
C GLY A 207 -5.12 -15.04 10.39
N LEU A 208 -3.85 -15.21 9.98
CA LEU A 208 -2.68 -14.84 10.79
C LEU A 208 -2.41 -13.32 10.80
N HIS A 209 -3.04 -12.59 9.88
CA HIS A 209 -2.94 -11.14 9.77
C HIS A 209 -3.41 -10.38 11.02
N GLY A 210 -4.30 -10.99 11.83
CA GLY A 210 -4.76 -10.41 13.09
C GLY A 210 -3.68 -10.34 14.18
N ALA A 211 -2.63 -11.16 14.08
CA ALA A 211 -1.51 -11.16 15.03
C ALA A 211 -0.27 -10.44 14.48
N VAL A 212 0.03 -10.64 13.20
CA VAL A 212 1.23 -10.13 12.53
C VAL A 212 0.83 -9.59 11.17
N TYR A 213 1.21 -8.35 10.89
CA TYR A 213 1.02 -7.74 9.57
C TYR A 213 1.59 -8.65 8.47
N GLU A 214 0.74 -9.07 7.53
CA GLU A 214 1.05 -10.07 6.51
C GLU A 214 2.19 -9.69 5.56
N GLY A 215 2.49 -8.41 5.41
CA GLY A 215 3.62 -7.95 4.61
C GLY A 215 4.97 -8.32 5.22
N MET A 216 5.07 -8.44 6.56
CA MET A 216 6.34 -8.79 7.21
C MET A 216 6.86 -10.19 6.80
N PRO A 217 6.14 -11.30 7.03
CA PRO A 217 6.61 -12.62 6.64
C PRO A 217 6.79 -12.74 5.12
N ALA A 218 5.96 -12.06 4.34
CA ALA A 218 6.00 -12.08 2.90
C ALA A 218 7.25 -11.39 2.33
N ILE A 219 7.61 -10.20 2.84
CA ILE A 219 8.86 -9.50 2.47
C ILE A 219 10.08 -10.33 2.88
N ILE A 220 10.07 -10.92 4.07
CA ILE A 220 11.16 -11.78 4.56
C ILE A 220 11.33 -13.01 3.66
N ALA A 221 10.24 -13.65 3.26
CA ALA A 221 10.28 -14.80 2.37
C ALA A 221 10.88 -14.44 0.99
N GLY A 222 10.44 -13.34 0.38
CA GLY A 222 11.01 -12.85 -0.88
C GLY A 222 12.49 -12.53 -0.78
N LEU A 223 12.92 -11.89 0.32
CA LEU A 223 14.34 -11.61 0.58
C LEU A 223 15.15 -12.89 0.76
N ALA A 224 14.63 -13.88 1.49
CA ALA A 224 15.30 -15.16 1.70
C ALA A 224 15.54 -15.89 0.37
N VAL A 225 14.53 -15.93 -0.51
CA VAL A 225 14.66 -16.52 -1.85
C VAL A 225 15.77 -15.83 -2.65
N LEU A 226 15.78 -14.49 -2.67
CA LEU A 226 16.79 -13.71 -3.41
C LEU A 226 18.20 -13.93 -2.86
N LEU A 227 18.39 -13.85 -1.55
CA LEU A 227 19.71 -13.97 -0.92
C LEU A 227 20.28 -15.38 -1.07
N VAL A 228 19.45 -16.42 -0.91
CA VAL A 228 19.87 -17.81 -1.12
C VAL A 228 20.20 -18.04 -2.59
N GLY A 229 19.33 -17.61 -3.51
CA GLY A 229 19.53 -17.81 -4.94
C GLY A 229 20.77 -17.08 -5.48
N VAL A 230 21.07 -15.87 -4.99
CA VAL A 230 22.28 -15.13 -5.36
C VAL A 230 23.53 -15.86 -4.89
N ARG A 231 23.53 -16.39 -3.66
CA ARG A 231 24.67 -17.16 -3.12
C ARG A 231 24.91 -18.46 -3.89
N LEU A 232 23.85 -19.17 -4.25
CA LEU A 232 23.95 -20.41 -5.04
C LEU A 232 24.52 -20.14 -6.44
N ASN A 233 24.04 -19.10 -7.11
CA ASN A 233 24.57 -18.73 -8.43
C ASN A 233 26.04 -18.29 -8.37
N ALA A 234 26.45 -17.55 -7.34
CA ALA A 234 27.85 -17.15 -7.14
C ALA A 234 28.77 -18.37 -6.92
N SER A 235 28.28 -19.39 -6.20
CA SER A 235 29.03 -20.64 -6.00
C SER A 235 29.16 -21.48 -7.28
N SER A 236 28.15 -21.46 -8.15
CA SER A 236 28.20 -22.14 -9.45
C SER A 236 29.22 -21.54 -10.40
N THR A 237 29.43 -20.22 -10.37
CA THR A 237 30.40 -19.53 -11.24
C THR A 237 31.84 -19.62 -10.74
N ALA A 238 32.06 -19.96 -9.47
CA ALA A 238 33.40 -20.13 -8.90
C ALA A 238 33.98 -21.54 -9.11
N VAL A 239 33.15 -22.50 -9.56
CA VAL A 239 33.52 -23.91 -9.78
C VAL A 239 33.74 -24.24 -11.27
N SER A 240 33.43 -23.30 -12.18
CA SER A 240 33.69 -23.38 -13.63
C SER A 240 34.92 -22.58 -14.03
#